data_AF-A0A5C8B0E6-F1
#
_entry.id   AF-A0A5C8B0E6-F1
#
_cell.length_a   1.000
_cell.length_b   1.000
_cell.length_c   1.000
_cell.angle_alpha   90.00
_cell.angle_beta   90.00
_cell.angle_gamma   90.00
#
_symmetry.space_group_name_H-M   'P 1'
#
loop_
_entity.id
_entity.type
_entity.pdbx_description
1 polymer ?
#
loop_
_entity_poly.entity_id
_entity_poly.type
_entity_poly.pdbx_seq_one_letter_code
_entity_poly.pdbx_strand_id
1 'polypeptide(L)'
;MLTIAWWSDSDSSAGLRSALREWKRWSAPPVESNERFGEGTRTDRIRWFRQQLAQVAKQQHGTWAAAAAALACDEKTLRQDANASST
;
A
#
# COMPACT_ATOMS: atom_id res chain seq x y z
N MET A 1 -8.23 -26.42 -47.80
CA MET A 1 -7.13 -27.07 -47.08
C MET A 1 -7.45 -26.95 -45.59
N LEU A 2 -7.62 -28.06 -44.89
CA LEU A 2 -8.00 -28.11 -43.47
C LEU A 2 -6.73 -28.32 -42.65
N THR A 3 -6.38 -27.35 -41.82
CA THR A 3 -5.28 -27.46 -40.85
C THR A 3 -5.87 -27.82 -39.50
N ILE A 4 -5.63 -29.07 -39.06
CA ILE A 4 -5.95 -29.50 -37.70
C ILE A 4 -4.63 -29.52 -36.94
N ALA A 5 -4.54 -28.76 -35.84
CA ALA A 5 -3.42 -28.85 -34.93
C ALA A 5 -3.63 -30.07 -34.02
N TRP A 6 -2.80 -31.09 -34.19
CA TRP A 6 -2.78 -32.28 -33.34
C TRP A 6 -1.78 -32.07 -32.20
N TRP A 7 -2.24 -32.20 -30.96
CA TRP A 7 -1.39 -32.12 -29.76
C TRP A 7 -1.49 -33.43 -28.98
N SER A 8 -0.35 -34.01 -28.62
CA SER A 8 -0.27 -35.19 -27.76
C SER A 8 -0.74 -34.83 -26.34
N ASP A 9 -1.44 -35.74 -25.66
CA ASP A 9 -1.93 -35.53 -24.29
C ASP A 9 -0.79 -35.19 -23.30
N SER A 10 0.44 -35.63 -23.60
CA SER A 10 1.66 -35.27 -22.87
C SER A 10 2.03 -33.78 -22.93
N ASP A 11 1.67 -33.09 -24.03
CA ASP A 11 2.01 -31.69 -24.30
C ASP A 11 0.98 -30.70 -23.73
N SER A 12 -0.22 -31.16 -23.41
CA SER A 12 -1.30 -30.34 -22.83
C SER A 12 -0.85 -29.68 -21.51
N SER A 13 -0.17 -30.46 -20.67
CA SER A 13 0.35 -30.01 -19.38
C SER A 13 1.47 -28.98 -19.53
N ALA A 14 2.29 -29.09 -20.58
CA ALA A 14 3.39 -28.17 -20.86
C ALA A 14 2.85 -26.84 -21.41
N GLY A 15 1.90 -26.91 -22.35
CA GLY A 15 1.20 -25.74 -22.89
C GLY A 15 0.45 -24.96 -21.80
N LEU A 16 -0.28 -25.65 -20.92
CA LEU A 16 -1.00 -25.03 -19.81
C LEU A 16 -0.04 -24.34 -18.83
N ARG A 17 1.09 -24.99 -18.48
CA ARG A 17 2.12 -24.39 -17.61
C ARG A 17 2.75 -23.15 -18.23
N SER A 18 2.98 -23.17 -19.55
CA SER A 18 3.52 -22.01 -20.28
C SER A 18 2.51 -20.85 -20.30
N ALA A 19 1.24 -21.14 -20.58
CA ALA A 19 0.16 -20.15 -20.57
C ALA A 19 -0.03 -19.52 -19.18
N LEU A 20 -0.03 -20.33 -18.11
CA LEU A 20 -0.10 -19.82 -16.73
C LEU A 20 1.11 -18.98 -16.34
N ARG A 21 2.30 -19.32 -16.84
CA ARG A 21 3.52 -18.55 -16.58
C ARG A 21 3.44 -17.18 -17.25
N GLU A 22 3.03 -17.11 -18.50
CA GLU A 22 2.87 -15.84 -19.19
C GLU A 22 1.71 -15.03 -18.61
N TRP A 23 0.59 -15.66 -18.25
CA TRP A 23 -0.47 -14.95 -17.51
C TRP A 23 0.08 -14.32 -16.25
N LYS A 24 0.79 -15.07 -15.40
CA LYS A 24 1.39 -14.52 -14.16
C LYS A 24 2.40 -13.40 -14.43
N ARG A 25 3.11 -13.44 -15.57
CA ARG A 25 4.06 -12.40 -15.96
C ARG A 25 3.37 -11.08 -16.31
N TRP A 26 2.19 -11.15 -16.92
CA TRP A 26 1.43 -9.99 -17.40
C TRP A 26 0.28 -9.57 -16.48
N SER A 27 -0.12 -10.42 -15.54
CA SER A 27 -1.03 -10.01 -14.48
C SER A 27 -0.34 -8.93 -13.66
N ALA A 28 -0.90 -7.72 -13.69
CA ALA A 28 -0.52 -6.67 -12.76
C ALA A 28 -0.52 -7.27 -11.34
N PRO A 29 0.48 -6.94 -10.49
CA PRO A 29 0.40 -7.34 -9.11
C PRO A 29 -0.97 -6.93 -8.56
N PRO A 30 -1.63 -7.77 -7.74
CA PRO A 30 -2.87 -7.36 -7.11
C PRO A 30 -2.62 -6.00 -6.48
N VAL A 31 -3.51 -5.04 -6.76
CA VAL A 31 -3.45 -3.71 -6.15
C VAL A 31 -3.33 -3.95 -4.66
N GLU A 32 -2.15 -3.68 -4.09
CA GLU A 32 -1.95 -3.84 -2.66
C GLU A 32 -3.07 -3.05 -2.00
N SER A 33 -3.83 -3.72 -1.13
CA SER A 33 -4.89 -3.07 -0.38
C SER A 33 -4.29 -1.83 0.26
N ASN A 34 -4.95 -0.68 0.08
CA ASN A 34 -4.49 0.62 0.59
C ASN A 34 -4.48 0.71 2.13
N GLU A 35 -4.32 -0.41 2.83
CA GLU A 35 -4.15 -0.56 4.28
C GLU A 35 -3.00 0.31 4.79
N ARG A 36 -2.00 0.58 3.94
CA ARG A 36 -0.87 1.46 4.25
C ARG A 36 -1.27 2.89 4.65
N PHE A 37 -2.46 3.36 4.29
CA PHE A 37 -2.91 4.74 4.55
C PHE A 37 -4.18 4.82 5.41
N GLY A 38 -4.48 3.74 6.15
CA GLY A 38 -5.75 3.61 6.88
C GLY A 38 -6.95 3.40 5.95
N GLU A 39 -8.13 3.31 6.55
CA GLU A 39 -9.38 3.01 5.86
C GLU A 39 -10.33 4.22 5.82
N GLY A 40 -11.42 4.10 5.06
CA GLY A 40 -12.45 5.12 4.99
C GLY A 40 -12.22 6.19 3.91
N THR A 41 -12.80 7.37 4.15
CA THR A 41 -12.83 8.49 3.21
C THR A 41 -11.45 9.13 3.04
N ARG A 42 -11.30 10.03 2.07
CA ARG A 42 -10.08 10.85 1.92
C ARG A 42 -9.71 11.56 3.23
N THR A 43 -10.70 12.08 3.95
CA THR A 43 -10.49 12.79 5.21
C THR A 43 -9.96 11.86 6.29
N ASP A 44 -10.49 10.65 6.39
CA ASP A 44 -10.06 9.65 7.37
C ASP A 44 -8.61 9.21 7.10
N ARG A 45 -8.27 9.00 5.82
CA ARG A 45 -6.91 8.64 5.40
C ARG A 45 -5.89 9.75 5.66
N ILE A 46 -6.26 11.02 5.41
CA ILE A 46 -5.40 12.17 5.74
C ILE A 46 -5.22 12.28 7.26
N ARG A 47 -6.28 12.07 8.04
CA ARG A 47 -6.22 12.07 9.51
C ARG A 47 -5.27 10.98 10.01
N TRP A 48 -5.41 9.76 9.51
CA TRP A 48 -4.53 8.63 9.84
C TRP A 48 -3.07 8.96 9.52
N PHE A 49 -2.81 9.50 8.32
CA PHE A 49 -1.44 9.86 7.91
C PHE A 49 -0.82 10.90 8.84
N ARG A 50 -1.57 11.95 9.19
CA ARG A 50 -1.10 12.99 10.11
C ARG A 50 -0.79 12.43 11.49
N GLN A 51 -1.62 11.52 11.99
CA GLN A 51 -1.40 10.85 13.26
C GLN A 51 -0.09 10.04 13.25
N GLN A 52 0.13 9.22 12.21
CA GLN A 52 1.36 8.44 12.07
C GLN A 52 2.59 9.34 11.95
N LEU A 53 2.51 10.40 11.14
CA LEU A 53 3.59 11.36 10.99
C LEU A 53 3.97 11.99 12.33
N ALA A 54 2.98 12.39 13.14
CA ALA A 54 3.21 12.99 14.45
C ALA A 54 3.90 12.02 15.42
N GLN A 55 3.47 10.76 15.45
CA GLN A 55 4.06 9.72 16.30
C GLN A 55 5.51 9.41 15.89
N VAL A 56 5.76 9.24 14.58
CA VAL A 56 7.10 8.97 14.06
C VAL A 56 8.04 10.14 14.33
N ALA A 57 7.61 11.38 14.07
CA ALA A 57 8.43 12.56 14.32
C ALA A 57 8.76 12.71 15.81
N LYS A 58 7.80 12.42 16.70
CA LYS A 58 8.04 12.41 18.15
C LYS A 58 9.07 11.35 18.56
N GLN A 59 9.02 10.16 17.98
CA GLN A 59 10.00 9.10 18.24
C GLN A 59 11.40 9.49 17.74
N GLN A 60 11.50 10.12 16.57
CA GLN A 60 12.77 10.51 15.95
C GLN A 60 13.45 11.69 16.68
N HIS A 61 12.67 12.68 17.12
CA HIS A 61 13.21 13.92 17.70
C HIS A 61 13.11 14.00 19.23
N GLY A 62 12.48 13.01 19.87
CA GLY A 62 12.38 12.86 21.33
C GLY A 62 11.42 13.82 22.03
N THR A 63 11.32 15.08 21.60
CA THR A 63 10.42 16.10 22.18
C THR A 63 9.37 16.56 21.17
N TRP A 64 8.21 17.04 21.67
CA TRP A 64 7.18 17.57 20.78
C TRP A 64 7.63 18.87 20.12
N ALA A 65 8.30 19.75 20.86
CA ALA A 65 8.89 20.98 20.34
C ALA A 65 9.91 20.70 19.21
N ALA A 66 10.83 19.76 19.40
CA ALA A 66 11.83 19.43 18.37
C ALA A 66 11.18 18.79 17.12
N ALA A 67 10.20 17.90 17.31
CA ALA A 67 9.45 17.31 16.21
C ALA A 67 8.65 18.36 15.42
N ALA A 68 8.01 19.29 16.12
CA ALA A 68 7.24 20.38 15.52
C ALA A 68 8.15 21.36 14.75
N ALA A 69 9.31 21.70 15.33
CA ALA A 69 10.33 22.51 14.65
C ALA A 69 10.86 21.82 13.38
N ALA A 70 11.12 20.50 13.43
CA ALA A 70 11.58 19.74 12.27
C ALA A 70 10.54 19.67 11.14
N LEU A 71 9.24 19.65 11.50
CA LEU A 71 8.12 19.65 10.57
C LEU A 71 7.61 21.06 10.21
N ALA A 72 8.26 22.12 10.72
CA ALA A 72 7.86 23.52 10.55
C ALA A 72 6.38 23.77 10.87
N CYS A 73 5.89 23.19 11.98
CA CYS A 73 4.54 23.38 12.47
C CYS A 73 4.50 23.70 13.96
N ASP A 74 3.32 24.07 14.47
CA ASP A 74 3.14 24.33 15.89
C ASP A 74 3.07 23.03 16.70
N GLU A 75 3.67 23.05 17.90
CA GLU A 75 3.62 21.90 18.82
C GLU A 75 2.18 21.46 19.12
N LYS A 76 1.29 22.43 19.30
CA LYS A 76 -0.14 22.17 19.58
C LYS A 76 -0.79 21.37 18.45
N THR A 77 -0.55 21.78 17.21
CA THR A 77 -1.09 21.11 16.01
C THR A 77 -0.55 19.69 15.91
N LEU A 78 0.75 19.50 16.13
CA LEU A 78 1.36 18.17 16.10
C LEU A 78 0.80 17.22 17.18
N ARG A 79 0.54 17.74 18.39
CA ARG A 79 -0.09 16.98 19.48
C ARG A 79 -1.55 16.67 19.20
N GLN A 80 -2.28 17.56 18.54
CA GLN A 80 -3.65 17.29 18.10
C GLN A 80 -3.68 16.17 17.06
N ASP A 81 -2.77 16.20 16.10
CA ASP A 81 -2.64 15.17 15.08
C ASP A 81 -2.33 13.79 15.70
N ALA A 82 -1.45 13.74 16.70
CA ALA A 82 -1.13 12.50 17.43
C ALA A 82 -2.33 11.89 18.20
N ASN A 83 -3.25 12.75 18.67
CA ASN A 83 -4.39 12.38 19.51
C ASN A 83 -5.71 12.27 18.75
N ALA A 84 -5.71 12.44 17.43
CA ALA A 84 -6.89 12.31 16.60
C ALA A 84 -7.26 10.83 16.40
N SER A 85 -7.58 10.12 17.48
CA SER A 85 -8.11 8.75 17.44
C SER A 85 -9.52 8.73 16.88
N SER A 86 -9.76 7.82 15.94
CA SER A 86 -11.06 7.50 15.34
C SER A 86 -12.14 7.34 16.42
N THR A 87 -13.12 8.24 16.40
CA THR A 87 -14.43 8.02 17.03
C THR A 87 -15.35 7.42 15.98
#